data_AF-A0A9X2VLZ3-F1
#
_entry.id   AF-A0A9X2VLZ3-F1
#
_cell.length_a   1.000
_cell.length_b   1.000
_cell.length_c   1.000
_cell.angle_alpha   90.00
_cell.angle_beta   90.00
_cell.angle_gamma   90.00
#
_symmetry.space_group_name_H-M   'P 1'
#
loop_
_entity.id
_entity.type
_entity.pdbx_description
1 polymer ?
#
loop_
_entity_poly.entity_id
_entity_poly.type
_entity_poly.pdbx_seq_one_letter_code
_entity_poly.pdbx_strand_id
1 'polypeptide(L)'
;MAHADLPQPGTGSKLTCRASDVEITLRSKPVVVDFTGTCVLTAETDSPDAVRLTGLRLVANLPDAGGPEDGGTVTLEQDDVEADGVLRPLRDSPSRFANDLVITLGATVDQPDGVVRAVAGNAVEFSTAGASSPSATGHYELLEPVDLVLPDNSEVTIAHIDSLVLQLDSA
;
A
#
# COMPACT_ATOMS: atom_id res chain seq x y z
N MET A 1 0.30 9.85 32.80
CA MET A 1 -0.10 10.22 31.43
C MET A 1 1.05 9.78 30.53
N ALA A 2 0.87 8.68 29.80
CA ALA A 2 1.89 8.22 28.86
C ALA A 2 1.91 9.19 27.69
N HIS A 3 3.00 9.91 27.50
CA HIS A 3 3.28 10.54 26.22
C HIS A 3 3.32 9.40 25.21
N ALA A 4 2.38 9.40 24.25
CA ALA A 4 2.57 8.60 23.04
C ALA A 4 3.92 9.04 22.47
N ASP A 5 4.87 8.11 22.41
CA ASP A 5 6.24 8.34 21.96
C ASP A 5 6.14 8.66 20.47
N LEU A 6 5.98 9.95 20.15
CA LEU A 6 6.00 10.44 18.79
C LEU A 6 7.38 10.12 18.22
N PRO A 7 7.48 9.49 17.03
CA PRO A 7 8.77 9.30 16.39
C PRO A 7 9.51 10.62 16.28
N GLN A 8 10.80 10.63 16.62
CA GLN A 8 11.61 11.83 16.48
C GLN A 8 11.60 12.29 15.00
N PRO A 9 11.54 13.61 14.72
CA PRO A 9 11.56 14.12 13.35
C PRO A 9 12.70 13.49 12.53
N GLY A 10 12.38 13.00 11.33
CA GLY A 10 13.34 12.27 10.48
C GLY A 10 13.62 10.82 10.87
N THR A 11 12.97 10.28 11.90
CA THR A 11 13.09 8.86 12.29
C THR A 11 11.93 8.08 11.69
N GLY A 12 12.28 7.02 10.96
CA GLY A 12 11.31 6.07 10.41
C GLY A 12 10.80 5.09 11.48
N SER A 13 9.48 5.00 11.65
CA SER A 13 8.81 3.93 12.38
C SER A 13 8.40 2.83 11.41
N LYS A 14 8.84 1.60 11.71
CA LYS A 14 8.43 0.42 10.96
C LYS A 14 7.12 -0.12 11.53
N LEU A 15 6.14 -0.33 10.66
CA LEU A 15 4.85 -0.93 10.97
C LEU A 15 4.70 -2.26 10.25
N THR A 16 3.84 -3.12 10.78
CA THR A 16 3.35 -4.30 10.08
C THR A 16 2.16 -3.89 9.22
N CYS A 17 2.14 -4.37 7.98
CA CYS A 17 1.08 -4.06 7.02
C CYS A 17 0.44 -5.33 6.49
N ARG A 18 -0.88 -5.36 6.45
CA ARG A 18 -1.65 -6.51 5.97
C ARG A 18 -2.83 -6.05 5.13
N ALA A 19 -3.22 -6.85 4.17
CA ALA A 19 -4.53 -6.74 3.52
C ALA A 19 -5.04 -8.15 3.28
N SER A 20 -6.23 -8.45 3.78
CA SER A 20 -6.81 -9.77 3.70
C SER A 20 -7.94 -9.81 2.70
N ASP A 21 -8.20 -10.99 2.16
CA ASP A 21 -9.29 -11.24 1.21
C ASP A 21 -9.28 -10.28 0.02
N VAL A 22 -8.08 -9.94 -0.48
CA VAL A 22 -7.91 -8.99 -1.58
C VAL A 22 -8.25 -9.67 -2.89
N GLU A 23 -9.30 -9.20 -3.54
CA GLU A 23 -9.69 -9.64 -4.88
C GLU A 23 -8.78 -8.97 -5.92
N ILE A 24 -8.03 -9.78 -6.65
CA ILE A 24 -7.21 -9.33 -7.78
C ILE A 24 -7.56 -10.15 -9.02
N THR A 25 -7.66 -9.49 -10.17
CA THR A 25 -7.76 -10.16 -11.46
C THR A 25 -6.40 -10.13 -12.15
N LEU A 26 -5.73 -11.28 -12.19
CA LEU A 26 -4.46 -11.45 -12.91
C LEU A 26 -4.74 -11.87 -14.35
N ARG A 27 -4.44 -10.97 -15.29
CA ARG A 27 -4.78 -11.07 -16.72
C ARG A 27 -6.28 -11.26 -16.98
N SER A 28 -6.81 -12.44 -16.70
CA SER A 28 -8.24 -12.78 -16.83
C SER A 28 -8.73 -13.79 -15.78
N LYS A 29 -7.91 -14.09 -14.77
CA LYS A 29 -8.24 -15.01 -13.69
C LYS A 29 -8.45 -14.22 -12.39
N PRO A 30 -9.66 -14.22 -11.81
CA PRO A 30 -9.86 -13.67 -10.49
C PRO A 30 -9.23 -14.60 -9.45
N VAL A 31 -8.48 -14.03 -8.52
CA VAL A 31 -7.90 -14.72 -7.38
C VAL A 31 -8.08 -13.87 -6.12
N VAL A 32 -8.18 -14.54 -4.98
CA VAL A 32 -8.23 -13.91 -3.67
C VAL A 32 -6.90 -14.18 -2.98
N VAL A 33 -6.27 -13.13 -2.46
CA VAL A 33 -4.95 -13.23 -1.84
C VAL A 33 -4.89 -12.47 -0.52
N ASP A 34 -4.01 -12.94 0.37
CA ASP A 34 -3.67 -12.24 1.61
C ASP A 34 -2.28 -11.63 1.48
N PHE A 35 -2.22 -10.31 1.50
CA PHE A 35 -0.99 -9.55 1.53
C PHE A 35 -0.49 -9.38 2.96
N THR A 36 0.80 -9.60 3.14
CA THR A 36 1.51 -9.28 4.39
C THR A 36 2.83 -8.60 4.10
N GLY A 37 3.27 -7.70 4.97
CA GLY A 37 4.54 -7.03 4.80
C GLY A 37 4.74 -5.88 5.77
N THR A 38 5.41 -4.84 5.30
CA THR A 38 5.93 -3.77 6.15
C THR A 38 5.68 -2.41 5.54
N CYS A 39 5.37 -1.44 6.40
CA CYS A 39 5.36 -0.03 6.05
C CYS A 39 6.40 0.73 6.86
N VAL A 40 6.91 1.82 6.31
CA VAL A 40 7.82 2.74 6.99
C VAL A 40 7.22 4.12 6.93
N LEU A 41 6.92 4.68 8.10
CA LEU A 41 6.46 6.05 8.25
C LEU A 41 7.57 6.91 8.80
N THR A 42 7.83 8.06 8.21
CA THR A 42 8.83 9.01 8.67
C THR A 42 8.15 10.29 9.12
N ALA A 43 8.47 10.78 10.32
CA ALA A 43 7.99 12.09 10.77
C ALA A 43 8.62 13.21 9.93
N GLU A 44 7.80 14.13 9.42
CA GLU A 44 8.26 15.21 8.57
C GLU A 44 9.08 16.24 9.38
N THR A 45 10.24 16.64 8.86
CA THR A 45 11.13 17.59 9.54
C THR A 45 10.50 18.99 9.69
N ASP A 46 9.74 19.43 8.69
CA ASP A 46 9.12 20.76 8.64
C ASP A 46 7.74 20.81 9.32
N SER A 47 7.22 19.66 9.77
CA SER A 47 5.88 19.53 10.36
C SER A 47 5.88 18.36 11.34
N PRO A 48 6.16 18.58 12.64
CA PRO A 48 6.40 17.50 13.59
C PRO A 48 5.20 16.59 13.84
N ASP A 49 3.98 17.06 13.53
CA ASP A 49 2.75 16.29 13.66
C ASP A 49 2.37 15.56 12.35
N ALA A 50 3.06 15.84 11.24
CA ALA A 50 2.84 15.19 9.96
C ALA A 50 3.78 13.98 9.79
N VAL A 51 3.25 12.93 9.18
CA VAL A 51 4.01 11.71 8.89
C VAL A 51 3.94 11.41 7.40
N ARG A 52 5.00 10.85 6.84
CA ARG A 52 5.07 10.45 5.44
C ARG A 52 5.23 8.94 5.34
N LEU A 53 4.46 8.29 4.49
CA LEU A 53 4.75 6.91 4.09
C LEU A 53 5.94 6.93 3.13
N THR A 54 7.08 6.42 3.58
CA THR A 54 8.36 6.39 2.86
C THR A 54 8.75 4.98 2.43
N GLY A 55 7.83 4.03 2.56
CA GLY A 55 8.08 2.66 2.20
C GLY A 55 6.84 1.82 2.47
N LEU A 56 6.39 1.11 1.46
CA LEU A 56 5.37 0.08 1.54
C LEU A 56 5.91 -1.13 0.79
N ARG A 57 5.82 -2.29 1.41
CA ARG A 57 6.13 -3.56 0.77
C ARG A 57 5.18 -4.61 1.27
N LEU A 58 4.37 -5.16 0.38
CA LEU A 58 3.38 -6.21 0.64
C LEU A 58 3.66 -7.39 -0.25
N VAL A 59 3.51 -8.60 0.28
CA VAL A 59 3.74 -9.84 -0.44
C VAL A 59 2.57 -10.78 -0.19
N ALA A 60 2.07 -11.40 -1.25
CA ALA A 60 1.04 -12.43 -1.20
C ALA A 60 1.43 -13.63 -2.06
N ASN A 61 1.09 -14.83 -1.61
CA ASN A 61 1.24 -16.04 -2.42
C ASN A 61 0.02 -16.19 -3.34
N LEU A 62 0.27 -16.61 -4.57
CA LEU A 62 -0.79 -16.95 -5.51
C LEU A 62 -1.28 -18.38 -5.29
N PRO A 63 -2.59 -18.63 -5.45
CA PRO A 63 -3.12 -19.99 -5.36
C PRO A 63 -2.56 -20.86 -6.50
N ASP A 64 -2.16 -22.08 -6.16
CA ASP A 64 -1.72 -23.09 -7.11
C ASP A 64 -2.88 -24.06 -7.41
N ALA A 65 -3.48 -23.92 -8.59
CA ALA A 65 -4.52 -24.82 -9.10
C ALA A 65 -3.96 -25.86 -10.10
N GLY A 66 -2.63 -25.98 -10.22
CA GLY A 66 -1.95 -26.98 -11.04
C GLY A 66 -1.79 -26.61 -12.53
N GLY A 67 -2.14 -25.40 -12.93
CA GLY A 67 -1.86 -24.84 -14.26
C GLY A 67 -0.44 -24.28 -14.39
N PRO A 68 0.05 -24.06 -15.62
CA PRO A 68 1.40 -23.56 -15.88
C PRO A 68 1.63 -22.11 -15.42
N GLU A 69 0.55 -21.36 -15.19
CA GLU A 69 0.53 -19.97 -14.71
C GLU A 69 -0.07 -19.87 -13.30
N ASP A 70 -0.20 -20.99 -12.59
CA ASP A 70 -0.76 -20.99 -11.24
C ASP A 70 0.39 -21.05 -10.21
N GLY A 71 0.11 -20.59 -8.98
CA GLY A 71 1.13 -20.40 -7.97
C GLY A 71 2.03 -19.18 -8.21
N GLY A 72 3.05 -19.04 -7.37
CA GLY A 72 3.96 -17.90 -7.39
C GLY A 72 3.63 -16.84 -6.34
N THR A 73 4.11 -15.62 -6.57
CA THR A 73 4.03 -14.52 -5.59
C THR A 73 3.68 -13.21 -6.27
N VAL A 74 2.86 -12.38 -5.62
CA VAL A 74 2.66 -10.97 -5.98
C VAL A 74 3.29 -10.11 -4.90
N THR A 75 4.15 -9.19 -5.30
CA THR A 75 4.72 -8.16 -4.43
C THR A 75 4.21 -6.80 -4.87
N LEU A 76 3.64 -6.02 -3.94
CA LEU A 76 3.30 -4.61 -4.14
C LEU A 76 4.29 -3.77 -3.35
N GLU A 77 4.88 -2.77 -4.00
CA GLU A 77 5.86 -1.87 -3.39
C GLU A 77 5.51 -0.43 -3.70
N GLN A 78 5.70 0.49 -2.74
CA GLN A 78 5.63 1.91 -3.04
C GLN A 78 6.74 2.26 -4.03
N ASP A 79 6.36 2.90 -5.13
CA ASP A 79 7.29 3.44 -6.10
C ASP A 79 7.55 4.91 -5.77
N ASP A 80 8.82 5.28 -5.62
CA ASP A 80 9.27 6.58 -5.10
C ASP A 80 9.19 7.71 -6.15
N VAL A 81 8.42 7.50 -7.22
CA VAL A 81 8.54 8.33 -8.41
C VAL A 81 8.04 9.76 -8.15
N GLU A 82 6.80 10.02 -7.70
CA GLU A 82 6.34 11.42 -7.51
C GLU A 82 5.14 11.64 -6.54
N ALA A 83 4.72 10.65 -5.75
CA ALA A 83 3.45 10.76 -4.99
C ALA A 83 3.56 11.49 -3.62
N ASP A 84 2.50 12.23 -3.27
CA ASP A 84 2.39 12.93 -1.97
C ASP A 84 1.91 12.00 -0.85
N GLY A 85 2.84 11.18 -0.35
CA GLY A 85 2.59 10.25 0.76
C GLY A 85 2.49 10.90 2.14
N VAL A 86 2.25 12.21 2.25
CA VAL A 86 2.20 12.94 3.54
C VAL A 86 0.80 12.90 4.14
N LEU A 87 0.70 12.49 5.39
CA LEU A 87 -0.50 12.52 6.20
C LEU A 87 -0.40 13.65 7.23
N ARG A 88 -1.35 14.58 7.17
CA ARG A 88 -1.43 15.73 8.07
C ARG A 88 -2.59 15.56 9.05
N PRO A 89 -2.40 15.79 10.36
CA PRO A 89 -3.51 15.76 11.30
C PRO A 89 -4.54 16.85 10.98
N LEU A 90 -5.81 16.53 11.20
CA LEU A 90 -6.91 17.47 11.05
C LEU A 90 -6.95 18.43 12.25
N ARG A 91 -6.93 19.75 11.99
CA ARG A 91 -6.83 20.78 13.03
C ARG A 91 -7.94 20.70 14.07
N ASP A 92 -9.18 20.46 13.64
CA ASP A 92 -10.36 20.41 14.51
C ASP A 92 -10.57 19.02 15.13
N SER A 93 -9.77 18.02 14.72
CA SER A 93 -9.85 16.65 15.22
C SER A 93 -8.48 15.96 15.06
N PRO A 94 -7.51 16.27 15.95
CA PRO A 94 -6.11 15.88 15.77
C PRO A 94 -5.87 14.36 15.88
N SER A 95 -6.89 13.58 16.25
CA SER A 95 -6.86 12.12 16.19
C SER A 95 -7.11 11.55 14.80
N ARG A 96 -7.43 12.39 13.81
CA ARG A 96 -7.71 12.02 12.41
C ARG A 96 -6.77 12.75 11.47
N PHE A 97 -6.59 12.21 10.27
CA PHE A 97 -5.90 12.90 9.19
C PHE A 97 -6.86 13.80 8.41
N ALA A 98 -6.30 14.88 7.85
CA ALA A 98 -7.00 15.87 7.06
C ALA A 98 -7.11 15.49 5.58
N ASN A 99 -6.27 14.56 5.14
CA ASN A 99 -6.11 14.18 3.75
C ASN A 99 -6.05 12.65 3.63
N ASP A 100 -6.35 12.19 2.42
CA ASP A 100 -6.18 10.81 2.03
C ASP A 100 -4.71 10.53 1.69
N LEU A 101 -4.33 9.25 1.72
CA LEU A 101 -2.98 8.81 1.43
C LEU A 101 -2.83 8.57 -0.07
N VAL A 102 -1.98 9.34 -0.74
CA VAL A 102 -1.72 9.18 -2.17
C VAL A 102 -0.32 8.62 -2.39
N ILE A 103 -0.20 7.47 -3.04
CA ILE A 103 1.09 6.83 -3.37
C ILE A 103 1.14 6.35 -4.81
N THR A 104 2.34 6.10 -5.34
CA THR A 104 2.49 5.28 -6.55
C THR A 104 2.81 3.86 -6.12
N LEU A 105 2.21 2.86 -6.78
CA LEU A 105 2.46 1.45 -6.53
C LEU A 105 3.18 0.81 -7.72
N GLY A 106 4.28 0.13 -7.44
CA GLY A 106 4.86 -0.89 -8.30
C GLY A 106 4.38 -2.27 -7.91
N ALA A 107 4.37 -3.19 -8.86
CA ALA A 107 4.05 -4.59 -8.62
C ALA A 107 5.04 -5.51 -9.33
N THR A 108 5.38 -6.61 -8.66
CA THR A 108 6.11 -7.73 -9.28
C THR A 108 5.29 -9.00 -9.12
N VAL A 109 4.98 -9.64 -10.24
CA VAL A 109 4.31 -10.94 -10.30
C VAL A 109 5.35 -11.97 -10.71
N ASP A 110 5.71 -12.86 -9.79
CA ASP A 110 6.69 -13.93 -9.99
C ASP A 110 5.94 -15.27 -10.08
N GLN A 111 5.92 -15.85 -11.28
CA GLN A 111 5.20 -17.09 -11.60
C GLN A 111 6.14 -18.10 -12.27
N PRO A 112 5.78 -19.39 -12.33
CA PRO A 112 6.64 -20.41 -12.94
C PRO A 112 7.02 -20.15 -14.41
N ASP A 113 6.18 -19.41 -15.15
CA ASP A 113 6.40 -19.04 -16.55
C ASP A 113 7.30 -17.80 -16.72
N GLY A 114 7.50 -17.02 -15.65
CA GLY A 114 8.38 -15.85 -15.64
C GLY A 114 8.03 -14.81 -14.60
N VAL A 115 8.81 -13.73 -14.61
CA VAL A 115 8.62 -12.56 -13.74
C VAL A 115 8.15 -11.38 -14.57
N VAL A 116 7.05 -10.76 -14.15
CA VAL A 116 6.50 -9.56 -14.78
C VAL A 116 6.51 -8.42 -13.77
N ARG A 117 6.96 -7.24 -14.21
CA ARG A 117 6.88 -6.00 -13.45
C ARG A 117 5.80 -5.12 -14.03
N ALA A 118 5.01 -4.53 -13.16
CA ALA A 118 3.93 -3.62 -13.48
C ALA A 118 3.98 -2.40 -12.57
N VAL A 119 3.30 -1.34 -12.98
CA VAL A 119 3.12 -0.10 -12.21
C VAL A 119 1.64 0.25 -12.21
N ALA A 120 1.15 0.88 -11.16
CA ALA A 120 -0.18 1.45 -11.15
C ALA A 120 -0.30 2.49 -12.28
N GLY A 121 -1.36 2.38 -13.10
CA GLY A 121 -1.59 3.31 -14.21
C GLY A 121 -1.86 4.74 -13.75
N ASN A 122 -2.25 4.93 -12.49
CA ASN A 122 -2.50 6.21 -11.84
C ASN A 122 -1.97 6.18 -10.40
N ALA A 123 -1.91 7.35 -9.76
CA ALA A 123 -1.68 7.43 -8.32
C ALA A 123 -2.80 6.69 -7.57
N VAL A 124 -2.42 6.01 -6.51
CA VAL A 124 -3.29 5.16 -5.69
C VAL A 124 -3.66 5.94 -4.44
N GLU A 125 -4.95 6.16 -4.26
CA GLU A 125 -5.49 6.92 -3.14
C GLU A 125 -6.19 6.01 -2.14
N PHE A 126 -5.82 6.14 -0.86
CA PHE A 126 -6.46 5.45 0.24
C PHE A 126 -7.14 6.43 1.19
N SER A 127 -8.41 6.16 1.49
CA SER A 127 -9.14 6.79 2.58
C SER A 127 -8.41 6.60 3.90
N THR A 128 -8.20 7.70 4.63
CA THR A 128 -7.60 7.66 5.98
C THR A 128 -8.64 7.71 7.09
N ALA A 129 -9.93 7.59 6.77
CA ALA A 129 -11.02 7.71 7.73
C ALA A 129 -10.96 6.66 8.88
N GLY A 130 -10.36 5.50 8.61
CA GLY A 130 -10.14 4.42 9.57
C GLY A 130 -8.77 4.45 10.27
N ALA A 131 -7.93 5.44 9.98
CA ALA A 131 -6.60 5.59 10.52
C ALA A 131 -6.56 6.58 11.69
N SER A 132 -5.66 6.32 12.63
CA SER A 132 -5.45 7.13 13.83
C SER A 132 -4.21 8.00 13.68
N SER A 133 -4.35 9.30 13.93
CA SER A 133 -3.23 10.23 14.02
C SER A 133 -2.73 10.33 15.47
N PRO A 134 -1.41 10.45 15.74
CA PRO A 134 -0.29 10.54 14.78
C PRO A 134 0.35 9.19 14.43
N SER A 135 -0.12 8.08 15.03
CA SER A 135 0.50 6.76 14.84
C SER A 135 0.40 6.23 13.41
N ALA A 136 -0.55 6.73 12.63
CA ALA A 136 -0.91 6.23 11.31
C ALA A 136 -1.19 4.71 11.33
N THR A 137 -1.68 4.22 12.47
CA THR A 137 -2.20 2.86 12.63
C THR A 137 -3.70 2.84 12.37
N GLY A 138 -4.22 1.71 11.90
CA GLY A 138 -5.63 1.53 11.57
C GLY A 138 -5.82 1.09 10.13
N HIS A 139 -6.99 1.40 9.58
CA HIS A 139 -7.41 0.93 8.26
C HIS A 139 -7.30 2.05 7.22
N TYR A 140 -6.76 1.69 6.07
CA TYR A 140 -6.66 2.53 4.88
C TYR A 140 -7.36 1.82 3.73
N GLU A 141 -8.42 2.42 3.21
CA GLU A 141 -9.28 1.79 2.19
C GLU A 141 -9.02 2.41 0.83
N LEU A 142 -8.69 1.58 -0.16
CA LEU A 142 -8.52 2.01 -1.54
C LEU A 142 -9.81 2.68 -2.05
N LEU A 143 -9.69 3.92 -2.53
CA LEU A 143 -10.85 4.69 -2.97
C LEU A 143 -11.38 4.27 -4.34
N GLU A 144 -10.48 3.93 -5.25
CA GLU A 144 -10.81 3.52 -6.62
C GLU A 144 -10.00 2.27 -7.01
N PRO A 145 -10.59 1.35 -7.79
CA PRO A 145 -9.86 0.21 -8.32
C PRO A 145 -8.59 0.60 -9.08
N VAL A 146 -7.56 -0.25 -9.02
CA VAL A 146 -6.25 0.05 -9.62
C VAL A 146 -5.91 -0.98 -10.68
N ASP A 147 -5.57 -0.47 -11.87
CA ASP A 147 -4.90 -1.25 -12.91
C ASP A 147 -3.39 -1.18 -12.74
N LEU A 148 -2.75 -2.35 -12.65
CA LEU A 148 -1.30 -2.49 -12.73
C LEU A 148 -0.94 -2.84 -14.18
N VAL A 149 -0.29 -1.90 -14.86
CA VAL A 149 0.03 -1.97 -16.29
C VAL A 149 1.52 -2.17 -16.54
N LEU A 150 1.89 -2.63 -17.74
CA LEU A 150 3.31 -2.69 -18.11
C LEU A 150 3.92 -1.29 -18.21
N PRO A 151 5.11 -1.04 -17.65
CA PRO A 151 5.76 0.29 -17.72
C PRO A 151 6.02 0.77 -19.15
N ASP A 152 6.36 -0.16 -20.05
CA ASP A 152 6.66 0.14 -21.45
C ASP A 152 5.40 0.14 -22.35
N ASN A 153 4.24 -0.29 -21.82
CA ASN A 153 2.98 -0.31 -22.56
C ASN A 153 1.77 -0.27 -21.61
N SER A 154 1.23 0.93 -21.39
CA SER A 154 0.09 1.15 -20.49
C SER A 154 -1.25 0.60 -21.00
N GLU A 155 -1.33 0.14 -22.26
CA GLU A 155 -2.53 -0.55 -22.77
C GLU A 155 -2.62 -2.01 -22.31
N VAL A 156 -1.56 -2.55 -21.70
CA VAL A 156 -1.48 -3.94 -21.22
C VAL A 156 -1.60 -3.98 -19.70
N THR A 157 -2.80 -4.35 -19.23
CA THR A 157 -3.06 -4.62 -17.81
C THR A 157 -2.56 -6.01 -17.41
N ILE A 158 -1.75 -6.06 -16.36
CA ILE A 158 -1.23 -7.27 -15.73
C ILE A 158 -2.11 -7.66 -14.54
N ALA A 159 -2.26 -6.70 -13.62
CA ALA A 159 -3.08 -6.63 -12.42
C ALA A 159 -4.37 -5.82 -12.57
N HIS A 160 -5.53 -6.30 -12.14
CA HIS A 160 -6.59 -5.41 -11.65
C HIS A 160 -6.80 -5.67 -10.16
N ILE A 161 -6.84 -4.61 -9.34
CA ILE A 161 -7.15 -4.68 -7.91
C ILE A 161 -8.48 -3.98 -7.70
N ASP A 162 -9.53 -4.75 -7.41
CA ASP A 162 -10.89 -4.23 -7.23
C ASP A 162 -11.04 -3.46 -5.92
N SER A 163 -10.48 -4.00 -4.85
CA SER A 163 -10.48 -3.39 -3.51
C SER A 163 -9.25 -3.79 -2.73
N LEU A 164 -8.77 -2.90 -1.86
CA LEU A 164 -7.61 -3.14 -1.01
C LEU A 164 -7.78 -2.37 0.30
N VAL A 165 -7.88 -3.09 1.41
CA VAL A 165 -7.92 -2.48 2.75
C VAL A 165 -6.61 -2.80 3.46
N LEU A 166 -5.76 -1.78 3.64
CA LEU A 166 -4.50 -1.91 4.36
C LEU A 166 -4.75 -1.72 5.86
N GLN A 167 -4.40 -2.74 6.63
CA GLN A 167 -4.28 -2.71 8.08
C GLN A 167 -2.83 -2.37 8.45
N LEU A 168 -2.63 -1.23 9.11
CA LEU A 168 -1.34 -0.79 9.65
C LEU A 168 -1.34 -0.95 11.17
N ASP A 169 -0.47 -1.81 11.67
CA ASP A 169 -0.30 -2.10 13.10
C ASP A 169 1.14 -1.80 13.54
N SER A 170 1.31 -1.42 14.81
CA SER A 170 2.64 -1.32 15.43
C SER A 170 3.38 -2.67 15.31
N ALA A 171 4.61 -2.64 14.82
CA ALA A 171 5.46 -3.83 14.69
C ALA A 171 5.86 -4.44 16.04
#